data_AF-A0AAW4E3X1-F1
#
_entry.id   AF-A0AAW4E3X1-F1
#
_cell.length_a   1.000
_cell.length_b   1.000
_cell.length_c   1.000
_cell.angle_alpha   90.00
_cell.angle_beta   90.00
_cell.angle_gamma   90.00
#
_symmetry.space_group_name_H-M   'P 1'
#
loop_
_entity.id
_entity.type
_entity.pdbx_description
1 polymer ?
#
loop_
_entity_poly.entity_id
_entity_poly.type
_entity_poly.pdbx_seq_one_letter_code
_entity_poly.pdbx_strand_id
1 'polypeptide(L)'
;MNSFMRNLITGALVALSGVSAIQAQTLPNSTLNNGASSNPYNSPIKRSNPNSRQGTESSVPRAPGPNIAPPVRKPTLENGGIGNGYPTRQTSPRPSTPTTDPKRAN
;
A
#
# COMPACT_ATOMS: atom_id res chain seq x y z
N MET A 1 -19.36 -64.76 11.03
CA MET A 1 -18.68 -63.51 11.46
C MET A 1 -19.76 -62.54 11.90
N ASN A 2 -19.83 -62.22 13.19
CA ASN A 2 -21.01 -61.58 13.79
C ASN A 2 -21.09 -60.10 13.40
N SER A 3 -22.25 -59.63 12.93
CA SER A 3 -22.47 -58.27 12.41
C SER A 3 -22.08 -57.17 13.40
N PHE A 4 -22.17 -57.46 14.70
CA PHE A 4 -21.73 -56.56 15.78
C PHE A 4 -20.24 -56.21 15.70
N MET A 5 -19.37 -57.20 15.50
CA MET A 5 -17.92 -57.00 15.40
C MET A 5 -17.56 -56.18 14.16
N ARG A 6 -18.31 -56.37 13.07
CA ARG A 6 -18.11 -55.65 11.81
C ARG A 6 -18.47 -54.17 11.94
N ASN A 7 -19.53 -53.85 12.68
CA ASN A 7 -19.92 -52.47 12.97
C ASN A 7 -18.95 -51.80 13.94
N LEU A 8 -18.45 -52.53 14.94
CA LEU A 8 -17.45 -52.01 15.87
C LEU A 8 -16.13 -51.65 15.17
N ILE A 9 -15.63 -52.52 14.29
CA ILE A 9 -14.41 -52.26 13.51
C ILE A 9 -14.61 -51.09 12.55
N THR A 10 -15.75 -51.01 11.87
CA THR A 10 -16.05 -49.89 10.97
C THR A 10 -16.14 -48.57 11.72
N GLY A 11 -16.79 -48.55 12.89
CA GLY A 11 -16.87 -47.35 13.73
C GLY A 11 -15.51 -46.88 14.24
N ALA A 12 -14.67 -47.81 14.69
CA ALA A 12 -13.31 -47.50 15.12
C ALA A 12 -12.44 -46.96 13.97
N LEU A 13 -12.57 -47.53 12.76
CA LEU A 13 -11.80 -47.10 11.60
C LEU A 13 -12.21 -45.69 11.13
N VAL A 14 -13.50 -45.35 11.20
CA VAL A 14 -14.01 -44.00 10.87
C VAL A 14 -13.58 -42.97 11.92
N ALA A 15 -13.58 -43.33 13.20
CA ALA A 15 -13.12 -42.44 14.26
C ALA A 15 -11.62 -42.11 14.17
N LEU A 16 -10.78 -43.06 13.71
CA LEU A 16 -9.34 -42.84 13.53
C LEU A 16 -8.98 -42.06 12.26
N SER A 17 -9.88 -41.96 11.28
CA SER A 17 -9.59 -41.35 9.96
C SER A 17 -10.12 -39.91 9.80
N GLY A 18 -10.78 -39.36 10.82
CA GLY A 18 -11.59 -38.14 10.68
C GLY A 18 -10.96 -36.79 11.08
N VAL A 19 -9.71 -36.70 11.51
CA VAL A 19 -9.13 -35.40 11.95
C VAL A 19 -8.10 -34.91 10.95
N SER A 20 -8.57 -34.42 9.81
CA SER A 20 -7.79 -33.55 8.93
C SER A 20 -7.66 -32.18 9.59
N ALA A 21 -6.75 -32.03 10.55
CA ALA A 21 -6.41 -30.71 11.06
C ALA A 21 -5.78 -29.91 9.91
N ILE A 22 -6.45 -28.87 9.43
CA ILE A 22 -5.87 -27.88 8.51
C ILE A 22 -4.88 -27.06 9.35
N GLN A 23 -3.69 -27.60 9.56
CA GLN A 23 -2.60 -26.90 10.23
C GLN A 23 -1.91 -26.03 9.18
N ALA A 24 -2.16 -24.72 9.23
CA ALA A 24 -1.33 -23.76 8.50
C ALA A 24 0.09 -23.82 9.07
N GLN A 25 1.05 -24.35 8.29
CA GLN A 25 2.44 -24.46 8.72
C GLN A 25 3.06 -23.07 8.84
N THR A 26 3.30 -22.62 10.07
CA THR A 26 4.14 -21.47 10.37
C THR A 26 5.60 -21.87 10.14
N LEU A 27 6.16 -21.45 9.00
CA LEU A 27 7.59 -21.63 8.71
C LEU A 27 8.46 -20.85 9.71
N PRO A 28 9.70 -21.29 9.97
CA PRO A 28 10.71 -20.47 10.64
C PRO A 28 10.83 -19.13 9.90
N ASN A 29 10.87 -18.01 10.62
CA ASN A 29 10.79 -16.65 10.08
C ASN A 29 9.40 -16.16 9.59
N SER A 30 8.32 -16.88 9.87
CA SER A 30 6.97 -16.42 9.54
C SER A 30 6.60 -15.15 10.31
N THR A 31 6.12 -14.14 9.58
CA THR A 31 5.63 -12.87 10.13
C THR A 31 4.15 -12.90 10.50
N LEU A 32 3.53 -14.11 10.53
CA LEU A 32 2.10 -14.29 10.81
C LEU A 32 1.66 -13.57 12.09
N ASN A 33 2.46 -13.68 13.15
CA ASN A 33 2.16 -13.13 14.47
C ASN A 33 2.74 -11.71 14.70
N ASN A 34 3.47 -11.15 13.74
CA ASN A 34 4.21 -9.90 13.92
C ASN A 34 3.56 -8.71 13.19
N GLY A 35 2.26 -8.81 12.89
CA GLY A 35 1.48 -7.79 12.17
C GLY A 35 1.84 -7.62 10.68
N ALA A 36 3.04 -8.03 10.25
CA ALA A 36 3.48 -7.93 8.86
C ALA A 36 2.64 -8.81 7.90
N SER A 37 2.09 -9.93 8.40
CA SER A 37 1.12 -10.74 7.65
C SER A 37 -0.27 -10.13 7.57
N SER A 38 -0.61 -9.16 8.43
CA SER A 38 -1.90 -8.47 8.42
C SER A 38 -1.93 -7.30 7.43
N ASN A 39 -0.81 -6.97 6.77
CA ASN A 39 -0.79 -5.94 5.75
C ASN A 39 -1.38 -6.50 4.44
N PRO A 40 -2.60 -6.10 4.03
CA PRO A 40 -3.23 -6.61 2.82
C PRO A 40 -2.44 -6.27 1.55
N TYR A 41 -1.52 -5.29 1.63
CA TYR A 41 -0.68 -4.85 0.53
C TYR A 41 0.71 -5.52 0.52
N ASN A 42 1.11 -6.26 1.56
CA ASN A 42 2.47 -6.80 1.68
C ASN A 42 2.55 -8.20 2.32
N SER A 43 1.66 -9.11 1.91
CA SER A 43 1.67 -10.49 2.39
C SER A 43 2.88 -11.28 1.86
N PRO A 44 3.32 -12.35 2.55
CA PRO A 44 4.41 -13.21 2.09
C PRO A 44 4.21 -13.73 0.65
N ILE A 45 2.97 -14.12 0.31
CA ILE A 45 2.61 -14.61 -1.03
C ILE A 45 2.84 -13.53 -2.09
N LYS A 46 2.38 -12.29 -1.84
CA LYS A 46 2.56 -11.15 -2.75
C LYS A 46 4.03 -10.73 -2.93
N ARG A 47 4.91 -11.06 -1.98
CA ARG A 47 6.35 -10.75 -2.03
C ARG A 47 7.15 -11.80 -2.79
N SER A 48 6.85 -13.09 -2.57
CA SER A 48 7.61 -14.19 -3.16
C SER A 48 7.35 -14.36 -4.66
N ASN A 49 6.16 -14.00 -5.13
CA ASN A 49 5.78 -14.09 -6.54
C ASN A 49 5.24 -12.74 -7.04
N PRO A 50 5.96 -12.04 -7.94
CA PRO A 50 5.48 -10.79 -8.54
C PRO A 50 4.09 -10.90 -9.18
N ASN A 51 3.76 -12.06 -9.78
CA ASN A 51 2.46 -12.28 -10.41
C ASN A 51 1.30 -12.30 -9.40
N SER A 52 1.56 -12.60 -8.12
CA SER A 52 0.54 -12.57 -7.07
C SER A 52 0.06 -11.15 -6.72
N ARG A 53 0.74 -10.11 -7.22
CA ARG A 53 0.28 -8.72 -7.10
C ARG A 53 -0.68 -8.32 -8.22
N GLN A 54 -0.68 -9.03 -9.35
CA GLN A 54 -1.53 -8.72 -10.50
C GLN A 54 -3.02 -8.75 -10.10
N GLY A 55 -3.73 -7.66 -10.39
CA GLY A 55 -5.16 -7.53 -10.06
C GLY A 55 -5.51 -7.38 -8.57
N THR A 56 -4.52 -7.35 -7.67
CA THR A 56 -4.74 -7.16 -6.22
C THR A 56 -4.33 -5.79 -5.70
N GLU A 57 -3.71 -4.97 -6.56
CA GLU A 57 -3.39 -3.57 -6.27
C GLU A 57 -4.64 -2.70 -6.39
N SER A 58 -4.69 -1.63 -5.59
CA SER A 58 -5.72 -0.61 -5.76
C SER A 58 -5.55 0.07 -7.12
N SER A 59 -6.60 0.04 -7.94
CA SER A 59 -6.67 0.81 -9.19
C SER A 59 -6.84 2.32 -8.92
N VAL A 60 -7.27 2.68 -7.70
CA VAL A 60 -7.46 4.07 -7.31
C VAL A 60 -6.11 4.73 -7.04
N PRO A 61 -5.76 5.84 -7.73
CA PRO A 61 -4.57 6.61 -7.44
C PRO A 61 -4.55 7.08 -5.99
N ARG A 62 -3.35 7.25 -5.44
CA ARG A 62 -3.21 7.82 -4.09
C ARG A 62 -3.87 9.19 -4.05
N ALA A 63 -4.69 9.42 -3.01
CA ALA A 63 -5.28 10.74 -2.79
C ALA A 63 -4.17 11.81 -2.73
N PRO A 64 -4.34 12.96 -3.39
CA PRO A 64 -3.41 14.08 -3.26
C PRO A 64 -3.19 14.40 -1.77
N GLY A 65 -1.93 14.62 -1.39
CA GLY A 65 -1.63 15.10 -0.04
C GLY A 65 -2.24 16.48 0.22
N PRO A 66 -2.30 16.92 1.48
CA PRO A 66 -2.73 18.28 1.80
C PRO A 66 -1.91 19.30 1.00
N ASN A 67 -2.58 20.20 0.30
CA ASN A 67 -1.91 21.29 -0.41
C ASN A 67 -1.55 22.37 0.62
N ILE A 68 -0.40 22.18 1.28
CA ILE A 68 0.12 23.16 2.25
C ILE A 68 0.78 24.27 1.44
N ALA A 69 0.16 25.44 1.42
CA ALA A 69 0.79 26.64 0.88
C ALA A 69 2.13 26.87 1.62
N PRO A 70 3.20 27.29 0.91
CA PRO A 70 4.45 27.61 1.57
C PRO A 70 4.22 28.71 2.62
N PRO A 71 4.95 28.69 3.73
CA PRO A 71 4.80 29.70 4.77
C PRO A 71 5.05 31.10 4.18
N VAL A 72 4.14 32.03 4.48
CA VAL A 72 4.29 33.44 4.10
C VAL A 72 5.50 34.00 4.84
N ARG A 73 6.48 34.50 4.08
CA ARG A 73 7.67 35.14 4.65
C ARG A 73 7.24 36.44 5.34
N LYS A 74 7.72 36.67 6.56
CA LYS A 74 7.49 37.94 7.27
C LYS A 74 8.11 39.08 6.47
N PRO A 75 7.47 40.27 6.41
CA PRO A 75 8.08 41.46 5.83
C PRO A 75 9.37 41.81 6.56
N THR A 76 10.47 41.94 5.84
CA THR A 76 11.78 42.40 6.33
C THR A 76 12.36 43.47 5.41
N LEU A 77 13.50 44.05 5.76
CA LEU A 77 14.18 45.05 4.93
C LEU A 77 14.77 44.38 3.68
N GLU A 78 15.44 43.24 3.85
CA GLU A 78 16.12 42.48 2.82
C GLU A 78 15.20 41.82 1.79
N ASN A 79 13.93 41.59 2.12
CA ASN A 79 12.92 41.09 1.17
C ASN A 79 11.99 42.18 0.62
N GLY A 80 12.24 43.46 0.96
CA GLY A 80 11.48 44.61 0.48
C GLY A 80 10.09 44.77 1.09
N GLY A 81 9.68 43.93 2.03
CA GLY A 81 8.32 43.95 2.60
C GLY A 81 8.04 45.13 3.54
N ILE A 82 9.08 45.76 4.11
CA ILE A 82 8.94 46.92 5.02
C ILE A 82 8.93 48.26 4.26
N GLY A 83 9.36 48.30 2.99
CA GLY A 83 9.33 49.52 2.16
C GLY A 83 10.41 50.58 2.44
N ASN A 84 11.23 50.41 3.49
CA ASN A 84 12.30 51.35 3.87
C ASN A 84 13.70 50.92 3.39
N GLY A 85 13.79 49.86 2.57
CA GLY A 85 15.07 49.36 2.04
C GLY A 85 15.48 50.05 0.74
N TYR A 86 16.77 50.03 0.44
CA TYR A 86 17.27 50.37 -0.90
C TYR A 86 16.69 49.38 -1.93
N PRO A 87 16.51 49.76 -3.21
CA PRO A 87 16.00 48.87 -4.25
C PRO A 87 16.98 47.72 -4.52
N THR A 88 16.93 46.68 -3.70
CA THR A 88 17.68 45.44 -3.88
C THR A 88 16.89 44.51 -4.80
N ARG A 89 17.27 44.52 -6.08
CA ARG A 89 16.98 43.50 -7.09
C ARG A 89 15.56 43.55 -7.69
N GLN A 90 15.49 44.07 -8.92
CA GLN A 90 14.41 43.75 -9.86
C GLN A 90 14.23 42.23 -9.92
N THR A 91 13.05 41.74 -9.61
CA THR A 91 12.70 40.33 -9.80
C THR A 91 12.88 39.99 -11.27
N SER A 92 13.77 39.05 -11.58
CA SER A 92 13.91 38.53 -12.95
C SER A 92 12.54 38.00 -13.42
N PRO A 93 12.11 38.31 -14.66
CA PRO A 93 10.82 37.86 -15.17
C PRO A 93 10.65 36.36 -15.00
N ARG A 94 9.48 35.95 -14.48
CA ARG A 94 9.11 34.52 -14.38
C ARG A 94 9.06 33.94 -15.81
N PRO A 95 9.73 32.80 -16.09
CA PRO A 95 9.59 32.16 -17.40
C PRO A 95 8.12 31.81 -17.67
N SER A 96 7.58 32.26 -18.80
CA SER A 96 6.24 31.88 -19.24
C SER A 96 6.18 30.38 -19.48
N THR A 97 5.27 29.70 -18.81
CA THR A 97 4.94 28.30 -19.12
C THR A 97 4.26 28.25 -20.48
N PRO A 98 4.76 27.49 -21.47
CA PRO A 98 4.06 27.34 -22.73
C PRO A 98 2.74 26.60 -22.49
N THR A 99 1.62 27.24 -22.84
CA THR A 99 0.32 26.59 -22.92
C THR A 99 0.38 25.58 -24.07
N THR A 100 0.46 24.29 -23.75
CA THR A 100 0.21 23.25 -24.76
C THR A 100 -1.30 23.18 -24.97
N ASP A 101 -1.78 23.93 -25.96
CA ASP A 101 -3.12 23.75 -26.51
C ASP A 101 -3.12 22.42 -27.30
N PRO A 102 -3.87 21.38 -26.89
CA PRO A 102 -3.96 20.17 -27.68
C PRO A 102 -4.86 20.47 -28.88
N LYS A 103 -4.25 21.01 -29.94
CA LYS A 103 -4.89 21.11 -31.26
C LYS A 103 -5.24 19.69 -31.72
N ARG A 104 -6.51 19.34 -31.59
CA ARG A 104 -7.14 18.12 -32.11
C ARG A 104 -6.71 17.94 -33.57
N ALA A 105 -5.92 16.90 -33.83
CA ALA A 105 -5.60 16.48 -35.18
C ALA A 105 -6.87 15.93 -35.85
N ASN A 106 -6.99 16.21 -37.15
CA ASN A 106 -8.14 16.02 -38.04
C ASN A 106 -8.89 14.69 -37.88
#